data_AF-V9G5Z5-F1
#
_entry.id   AF-V9G5Z5-F1
#
_cell.length_a   1.000
_cell.length_b   1.000
_cell.length_c   1.000
_cell.angle_alpha   90.00
_cell.angle_beta   90.00
_cell.angle_gamma   90.00
#
_symmetry.space_group_name_H-M   'P 1'
#
loop_
_entity.id
_entity.type
_entity.pdbx_description
1 polymer ?
#
loop_
_entity_poly.entity_id
_entity_poly.type
_entity_poly.pdbx_seq_one_letter_code
_entity_poly.pdbx_strand_id
1 'polypeptide(L)'
;MRAVGQFFKNIMTNKAMLFMVLPGTIWFLLFSYLPMFGTIIAFKEYRVSRDGFWASIVNSEWVGFQNFKFLFSTNDAYIITRNTVLYNFVFIILGLICAVALAIVLSEIVNKRLAKVYQTGMFLPYFLSWVIVGYFASVS
;
A
#
# COMPACT_ATOMS: atom_id res chain seq x y z
N MET A 1 -31.92 1.92 -26.84
CA MET A 1 -32.30 3.17 -26.13
C MET A 1 -32.97 2.96 -24.75
N ARG A 2 -33.62 1.83 -24.45
CA ARG A 2 -34.29 1.62 -23.13
C ARG A 2 -33.35 1.45 -21.92
N ALA A 3 -32.13 0.94 -22.13
CA ALA A 3 -31.17 0.68 -21.05
C ALA A 3 -30.67 1.95 -20.33
N VAL A 4 -30.49 3.07 -21.06
CA VAL A 4 -30.00 4.33 -20.49
C VAL A 4 -31.03 4.97 -19.57
N GLY A 5 -32.32 4.95 -19.96
CA GLY A 5 -33.40 5.48 -19.11
C GLY A 5 -33.56 4.70 -17.80
N GLN A 6 -33.31 3.39 -17.83
CA GLN A 6 -33.37 2.54 -16.65
C GLN A 6 -32.19 2.77 -15.70
N PHE A 7 -31.01 3.09 -16.23
CA PHE A 7 -29.82 3.48 -15.45
C PHE A 7 -30.03 4.79 -14.66
N PHE A 8 -30.55 5.83 -15.31
CA PHE A 8 -30.86 7.10 -14.63
C PHE A 8 -31.96 6.95 -13.59
N LYS A 9 -32.98 6.12 -13.85
CA LYS A 9 -34.02 5.79 -12.88
C LYS A 9 -33.43 5.07 -11.66
N ASN A 10 -32.49 4.13 -11.85
CA ASN A 10 -31.81 3.43 -10.77
C ASN A 10 -30.90 4.33 -9.94
N ILE A 11 -30.20 5.30 -10.55
CA ILE A 11 -29.44 6.33 -9.82
C ILE A 11 -30.38 7.17 -8.96
N MET A 12 -31.55 7.51 -9.50
CA MET A 12 -32.53 8.34 -8.81
C MET A 12 -33.25 7.62 -7.65
N THR A 13 -33.48 6.31 -7.79
CA THR A 13 -34.04 5.45 -6.73
C THR A 13 -33.02 5.16 -5.63
N ASN A 14 -31.73 4.98 -5.97
CA ASN A 14 -30.67 4.66 -5.00
C ASN A 14 -29.86 5.88 -4.53
N LYS A 15 -30.41 7.08 -4.62
CA LYS A 15 -29.76 8.34 -4.21
C LYS A 15 -29.20 8.29 -2.79
N ALA A 16 -29.93 7.69 -1.85
CA ALA A 16 -29.48 7.58 -0.46
C ALA A 16 -28.17 6.77 -0.33
N MET A 17 -28.07 5.62 -1.02
CA MET A 17 -26.85 4.81 -1.03
C MET A 17 -25.69 5.53 -1.72
N LEU A 18 -25.97 6.23 -2.83
CA LEU A 18 -24.98 7.04 -3.54
C LEU A 18 -24.45 8.20 -2.67
N PHE A 19 -25.31 8.87 -1.91
CA PHE A 19 -24.91 9.95 -0.99
C PHE A 19 -24.03 9.44 0.17
N MET A 20 -24.28 8.23 0.67
CA MET A 20 -23.44 7.63 1.72
C MET A 20 -22.03 7.26 1.21
N VAL A 21 -21.93 6.82 -0.04
CA VAL A 21 -20.64 6.44 -0.67
C VAL A 21 -19.87 7.67 -1.19
N LEU A 22 -20.58 8.77 -1.46
CA LEU A 22 -20.05 10.02 -1.99
C LEU A 22 -18.84 10.58 -1.19
N PRO A 23 -18.91 10.78 0.14
CA PRO A 23 -17.78 11.33 0.89
C PRO A 23 -16.55 10.42 0.86
N GLY A 24 -16.73 9.09 0.96
CA GLY A 24 -15.63 8.13 0.86
C GLY A 24 -15.00 8.12 -0.53
N THR A 25 -15.81 8.25 -1.58
CA THR A 25 -15.34 8.33 -2.95
C THR A 25 -14.57 9.62 -3.22
N ILE A 26 -15.08 10.78 -2.74
CA ILE A 26 -14.37 12.06 -2.86
C ILE A 26 -13.02 11.97 -2.16
N TRP A 27 -12.99 11.45 -0.92
CA TRP A 27 -11.75 11.27 -0.18
C TRP A 27 -10.76 10.39 -0.96
N PHE A 28 -11.20 9.24 -1.48
CA PHE A 28 -10.35 8.34 -2.26
C PHE A 28 -9.82 9.01 -3.54
N LEU A 29 -10.67 9.76 -4.26
CA LEU A 29 -10.25 10.48 -5.46
C LEU A 29 -9.20 11.54 -5.15
N LEU A 30 -9.37 12.31 -4.07
CA LEU A 30 -8.45 13.37 -3.70
C LEU A 30 -7.15 12.87 -3.09
N PHE A 31 -7.17 11.80 -2.29
CA PHE A 31 -5.99 11.35 -1.54
C PHE A 31 -5.32 10.11 -2.11
N SER A 32 -6.01 9.27 -2.89
CA SER A 32 -5.41 8.08 -3.51
C SER A 32 -5.23 8.26 -5.01
N TYR A 33 -6.22 8.81 -5.72
CA TYR A 33 -6.14 8.97 -7.17
C TYR A 33 -5.36 10.21 -7.60
N LEU A 34 -5.47 11.32 -6.87
CA LEU A 34 -4.72 12.55 -7.18
C LEU A 34 -3.20 12.32 -7.10
N PRO A 35 -2.64 11.68 -6.05
CA PRO A 35 -1.20 11.42 -6.01
C PRO A 35 -0.72 10.47 -7.11
N MET A 36 -1.59 9.60 -7.64
CA MET A 36 -1.23 8.74 -8.78
C MET A 36 -0.94 9.55 -10.04
N PHE A 37 -1.49 10.75 -10.23
CA PHE A 37 -1.05 11.60 -11.35
C PHE A 37 0.43 11.99 -11.25
N GLY A 38 1.01 11.96 -10.05
CA GLY A 38 2.45 12.13 -9.83
C GLY A 38 3.32 11.03 -10.47
N THR A 39 2.77 9.87 -10.84
CA THR A 39 3.55 8.83 -11.53
C THR A 39 4.00 9.26 -12.92
N ILE A 40 3.35 10.28 -13.51
CA ILE A 40 3.76 10.89 -14.79
C ILE A 40 5.18 11.47 -14.70
N ILE A 41 5.62 11.89 -13.50
CA ILE A 41 6.97 12.41 -13.25
C ILE A 41 8.03 11.37 -13.64
N ALA A 42 7.77 10.07 -13.51
CA ALA A 42 8.72 9.03 -13.92
C ALA A 42 9.03 9.04 -15.43
N PHE A 43 8.15 9.62 -16.25
CA PHE A 43 8.31 9.75 -17.71
C PHE A 43 8.84 11.11 -18.16
N LYS A 44 9.09 12.02 -17.20
CA LYS A 44 9.58 13.38 -17.45
C LYS A 44 10.94 13.60 -16.80
N GLU A 45 11.75 14.49 -17.37
CA GLU A 45 13.01 14.90 -16.73
C GLU A 45 12.72 15.96 -15.69
N TYR A 46 12.23 15.53 -14.53
CA TYR A 46 11.77 16.44 -13.49
C TYR A 46 12.93 17.21 -12.87
N ARG A 47 13.01 18.50 -13.18
CA ARG A 47 13.90 19.46 -12.53
C ARG A 47 13.04 20.34 -11.62
N VAL A 48 13.42 20.46 -10.35
CA VAL A 48 12.71 21.30 -9.38
C VAL A 48 12.91 22.77 -9.77
N SER A 49 11.91 23.35 -10.43
CA SER A 49 11.90 24.77 -10.77
C SER A 49 11.32 25.58 -9.62
N ARG A 50 11.78 26.83 -9.45
CA ARG A 50 11.34 27.73 -8.35
C ARG A 50 9.83 28.06 -8.39
N ASP A 51 9.17 27.84 -9.52
CA ASP A 51 7.76 28.24 -9.77
C ASP A 51 6.72 27.21 -9.26
N GLY A 52 7.14 26.21 -8.48
CA GLY A 52 6.26 25.26 -7.79
C GLY A 52 6.09 23.91 -8.49
N PHE A 53 5.47 22.96 -7.77
CA PHE A 53 5.32 21.56 -8.19
C PHE A 53 4.57 21.40 -9.52
N TRP A 54 3.44 22.10 -9.67
CA TRP A 54 2.61 22.02 -10.87
C TRP A 54 3.30 22.63 -12.10
N ALA A 55 3.99 23.76 -11.94
CA ALA A 55 4.76 24.38 -13.03
C ALA A 55 5.96 23.51 -13.44
N SER A 56 6.59 22.84 -12.47
CA SER A 56 7.70 21.92 -12.73
C SER A 56 7.26 20.66 -13.48
N ILE A 57 6.06 20.11 -13.19
CA ILE A 57 5.51 18.97 -13.95
C ILE A 57 5.12 19.36 -15.37
N VAL A 58 4.55 20.55 -15.58
CA VAL A 58 4.08 20.96 -16.92
C VAL A 58 5.26 21.36 -17.82
N ASN A 59 6.24 22.11 -17.31
CA ASN A 59 7.39 22.59 -18.09
C ASN A 59 8.53 21.56 -18.27
N SER A 60 8.50 20.46 -17.51
CA SER A 60 9.51 19.41 -17.61
C SER A 60 9.36 18.61 -18.92
N GLU A 61 10.49 18.44 -19.62
CA GLU A 61 10.57 17.74 -20.90
C GLU A 61 10.17 16.27 -20.78
N TRP A 62 9.42 15.80 -21.76
CA TRP A 62 8.96 14.41 -21.81
C TRP A 62 10.09 13.52 -22.36
N VAL A 63 10.77 12.81 -21.46
CA VAL A 63 11.90 11.92 -21.80
C VAL A 63 11.50 10.44 -21.91
N GLY A 64 10.23 10.13 -21.68
CA GLY A 64 9.66 8.79 -21.85
C GLY A 64 10.36 7.75 -20.97
N PHE A 65 11.03 6.77 -21.60
CA PHE A 65 11.68 5.66 -20.90
C PHE A 65 13.15 5.89 -20.51
N GLN A 66 13.70 7.09 -20.74
CA GLN A 66 15.11 7.36 -20.43
C GLN A 66 15.42 7.18 -18.93
N ASN A 67 14.54 7.64 -18.03
CA ASN A 67 14.69 7.45 -16.58
C ASN A 67 14.71 5.96 -16.20
N PHE A 68 13.88 5.14 -16.84
CA PHE A 68 13.87 3.70 -16.62
C PHE A 68 15.15 3.05 -17.14
N LYS A 69 15.62 3.42 -18.33
CA LYS A 69 16.89 2.92 -18.88
C LYS A 69 18.09 3.28 -17.99
N PHE A 70 18.11 4.51 -17.46
CA PHE A 70 19.12 4.93 -16.50
C PHE A 70 19.04 4.11 -15.20
N LEU A 71 17.83 3.97 -14.63
CA LEU A 71 17.61 3.17 -13.43
C LEU A 71 18.09 1.72 -13.60
N PHE A 72 17.71 1.05 -14.69
CA PHE A 72 18.12 -0.33 -14.97
C PHE A 72 19.57 -0.48 -15.45
N SER A 73 20.21 0.59 -15.91
CA SER A 73 21.66 0.58 -16.23
C SER A 73 22.52 0.57 -14.97
N THR A 74 21.98 1.07 -13.85
CA THR A 74 22.66 1.06 -12.55
C THR A 74 22.46 -0.29 -11.88
N ASN A 75 23.55 -0.91 -11.41
CA ASN A 75 23.50 -2.20 -10.71
C ASN A 75 22.62 -2.16 -9.44
N ASP A 76 22.49 -0.99 -8.82
CA ASP A 76 21.71 -0.78 -7.59
C ASP A 76 20.23 -1.11 -7.77
N ALA A 77 19.62 -0.75 -8.92
CA ALA A 77 18.20 -1.01 -9.15
C ALA A 77 17.88 -2.50 -9.18
N TYR A 78 18.76 -3.31 -9.79
CA TYR A 78 18.63 -4.76 -9.82
C TYR A 78 18.83 -5.36 -8.42
N ILE A 79 19.84 -4.90 -7.69
CA ILE A 79 20.11 -5.37 -6.32
C ILE A 79 18.94 -5.05 -5.40
N ILE A 80 18.44 -3.81 -5.41
CA ILE A 80 17.33 -3.37 -4.57
C ILE A 80 16.08 -4.19 -4.92
N THR A 81 15.73 -4.30 -6.20
CA THR A 81 14.54 -5.03 -6.63
C THR A 81 14.62 -6.51 -6.24
N ARG A 82 15.76 -7.17 -6.49
CA ARG A 82 15.98 -8.57 -6.11
C ARG A 82 15.87 -8.75 -4.61
N ASN A 83 16.51 -7.88 -3.82
CA ASN A 83 16.49 -7.97 -2.38
C ASN A 83 15.06 -7.76 -1.86
N THR A 84 14.35 -6.73 -2.32
CA THR A 84 12.95 -6.50 -1.94
C THR A 84 12.06 -7.69 -2.26
N VAL A 85 12.15 -8.26 -3.47
CA VAL A 85 11.35 -9.42 -3.85
C VAL A 85 11.70 -10.63 -2.99
N LEU A 86 12.98 -10.92 -2.78
CA LEU A 86 13.44 -12.05 -1.98
C LEU A 86 13.00 -11.91 -0.51
N TYR A 87 13.18 -10.72 0.09
CA TYR A 87 12.73 -10.43 1.45
C TYR A 87 11.22 -10.60 1.59
N ASN A 88 10.42 -10.07 0.66
CA ASN A 88 8.97 -10.24 0.69
C ASN A 88 8.56 -11.71 0.53
N PHE A 89 9.22 -12.44 -0.37
CA PHE A 89 8.94 -13.86 -0.60
C PHE A 89 9.22 -14.70 0.66
N VAL A 90 10.38 -14.51 1.27
CA VAL A 90 10.75 -15.16 2.53
C VAL A 90 9.79 -14.76 3.66
N PHE A 91 9.43 -13.48 3.74
CA PHE A 91 8.49 -12.97 4.74
C PHE A 91 7.11 -13.63 4.62
N ILE A 92 6.60 -13.79 3.40
CA ILE A 92 5.31 -14.45 3.17
C ILE A 92 5.38 -15.93 3.55
N ILE A 93 6.42 -16.66 3.12
CA ILE A 93 6.55 -18.09 3.41
C ILE A 93 6.71 -18.34 4.91
N LEU A 94 7.68 -17.66 5.56
CA LEU A 94 7.91 -17.82 6.99
C LEU A 94 6.71 -17.33 7.81
N GLY A 95 6.12 -16.20 7.43
CA GLY A 95 4.91 -15.68 8.08
C GLY A 95 3.76 -16.68 8.02
N LEU A 96 3.54 -17.30 6.86
CA LEU A 96 2.51 -18.32 6.69
C LEU A 96 2.81 -19.57 7.51
N ILE A 97 4.03 -20.13 7.41
CA ILE A 97 4.41 -21.35 8.15
C ILE A 97 4.29 -21.12 9.66
N CYS A 98 4.81 -20.00 10.17
CA CYS A 98 4.72 -19.65 11.58
C CYS A 98 3.27 -19.44 12.02
N ALA A 99 2.46 -18.72 11.24
CA ALA A 99 1.06 -18.48 11.58
C ALA A 99 0.25 -19.79 11.64
N VAL A 100 0.45 -20.69 10.67
CA VAL A 100 -0.21 -22.00 10.64
C VAL A 100 0.29 -22.89 11.80
N ALA A 101 1.59 -22.94 12.05
CA ALA A 101 2.16 -23.71 13.15
C ALA A 101 1.61 -23.23 14.50
N LEU A 102 1.59 -21.92 14.75
CA LEU A 102 1.02 -21.34 15.96
C LEU A 102 -0.49 -21.61 16.08
N ALA A 103 -1.24 -21.54 14.97
CA ALA A 103 -2.66 -21.86 14.96
C ALA A 103 -2.93 -23.33 15.35
N ILE A 104 -2.13 -24.28 14.84
CA ILE A 104 -2.23 -25.70 15.19
C ILE A 104 -1.92 -25.90 16.68
N VAL A 105 -0.80 -25.36 17.16
CA VAL A 105 -0.40 -25.46 18.58
C VAL A 105 -1.50 -24.89 19.49
N LEU A 106 -2.07 -23.75 19.12
CA LEU A 106 -3.15 -23.12 19.88
C LEU A 106 -4.45 -23.94 19.86
N SER A 107 -4.74 -24.61 18.74
CA SER A 107 -5.93 -25.47 18.60
C SER A 107 -5.83 -26.75 19.42
N GLU A 108 -4.63 -27.24 19.67
CA GLU A 108 -4.37 -28.45 20.47
C GLU A 108 -4.50 -28.18 21.99
N ILE A 109 -4.57 -26.90 22.41
CA ILE A 109 -4.75 -26.54 23.82
C ILE A 109 -6.18 -26.85 24.27
N VAL A 110 -6.33 -27.92 25.07
CA VAL A 110 -7.60 -28.38 25.64
C VAL A 110 -8.32 -27.29 26.46
N ASN A 111 -7.57 -26.44 27.17
CA ASN A 111 -8.14 -25.38 28.00
C ASN A 111 -8.30 -24.05 27.23
N LYS A 112 -9.54 -23.75 26.84
CA LYS A 112 -9.93 -22.52 26.12
C LYS A 112 -9.52 -21.22 26.83
N ARG A 113 -9.41 -21.21 28.16
CA ARG A 113 -8.95 -20.01 28.90
C ARG A 113 -7.46 -19.74 28.68
N LEU A 114 -6.63 -20.79 28.68
CA LEU A 114 -5.20 -20.65 28.42
C LEU A 114 -4.93 -20.27 26.97
N ALA A 115 -5.63 -20.88 26.01
CA ALA A 115 -5.53 -20.52 24.59
C ALA A 115 -5.82 -19.01 24.38
N LYS A 116 -6.84 -18.45 25.03
CA LYS A 116 -7.17 -17.02 24.93
C LYS A 116 -6.07 -16.10 25.50
N VAL A 117 -5.39 -16.52 26.57
CA VAL A 117 -4.27 -15.77 27.16
C VAL A 117 -3.08 -15.75 26.20
N TYR A 118 -2.68 -16.90 25.66
CA TYR A 118 -1.59 -16.99 24.68
C TYR A 118 -1.88 -16.16 23.42
N GLN A 119 -3.11 -16.22 22.91
CA GLN A 119 -3.53 -15.43 21.76
C GLN A 119 -3.43 -13.93 22.04
N THR A 120 -3.83 -13.47 23.23
CA THR A 120 -3.70 -12.06 23.63
C THR A 120 -2.23 -11.64 23.71
N GLY A 121 -1.36 -12.51 24.22
CA GLY A 121 0.09 -12.29 24.25
C GLY A 121 0.71 -12.16 22.85
N MET A 122 0.24 -12.94 21.87
CA MET A 122 0.67 -12.83 20.47
C MET A 122 0.28 -11.48 19.83
N PHE A 123 -0.78 -10.83 20.32
CA PHE A 123 -1.19 -9.50 19.84
C PHE A 123 -0.39 -8.34 20.45
N LEU A 124 0.23 -8.54 21.61
CA LEU A 124 1.04 -7.52 22.30
C LEU A 124 2.06 -6.81 21.40
N PRO A 125 2.89 -7.51 20.59
CA PRO A 125 3.88 -6.86 19.74
C PRO A 125 3.26 -5.92 18.69
N TYR A 126 2.03 -6.16 18.25
CA TYR A 126 1.36 -5.28 17.28
C TYR A 126 0.93 -3.94 17.87
N PHE A 127 0.85 -3.83 19.21
CA PHE A 127 0.60 -2.56 19.89
C PHE A 127 1.89 -1.72 20.05
N LEU A 128 3.07 -2.32 19.88
CA LEU A 128 4.33 -1.61 19.96
C LEU A 128 4.59 -0.86 18.65
N SER A 129 4.98 0.41 18.74
CA SER A 129 5.39 1.19 17.57
C SER A 129 6.68 0.64 16.98
N TRP A 130 6.74 0.54 15.65
CA TRP A 130 7.95 0.14 14.91
C TRP A 130 9.18 1.00 15.26
N VAL A 131 8.97 2.27 15.66
CA VAL A 131 10.06 3.15 16.10
C VAL A 131 10.69 2.62 17.40
N ILE A 132 9.87 2.19 18.37
CA ILE A 132 10.35 1.64 19.65
C ILE A 132 11.07 0.31 19.42
N VAL A 133 10.50 -0.56 18.59
CA VAL A 133 11.12 -1.84 18.20
C VAL A 133 12.48 -1.60 17.54
N GLY A 134 12.56 -0.60 16.66
CA GLY A 134 13.81 -0.19 16.02
C GLY A 134 14.87 0.27 17.01
N TYR A 135 14.51 1.07 18.02
CA TYR A 135 15.44 1.50 19.08
C TYR A 135 16.00 0.32 19.90
N PHE A 136 15.17 -0.67 20.23
CA PHE A 136 15.66 -1.86 20.95
C PHE A 136 16.59 -2.73 20.09
N ALA A 137 16.33 -2.82 18.78
CA ALA A 137 17.15 -3.61 17.86
C ALA A 137 18.47 -2.93 17.45
N SER A 138 18.55 -1.59 17.50
CA SER A 138 19.74 -0.82 17.14
C SER A 138 20.70 -0.55 18.32
N VAL A 139 20.24 -0.77 19.55
CA VAL A 139 21.01 -0.58 20.79
C VAL A 139 21.75 -1.87 21.24
N SER A 140 21.56 -2.99 20.53
CA SER A 140 22.32 -4.23 20.65
C SER A 140 23.32 -4.39 19.51
#